data_AF-A0A497JGP7-F1
#
_entry.id   AF-A0A497JGP7-F1
#
_cell.length_a   1.000
_cell.length_b   1.000
_cell.length_c   1.000
_cell.angle_alpha   90.00
_cell.angle_beta   90.00
_cell.angle_gamma   90.00
#
_symmetry.space_group_name_H-M   'P 1'
#
loop_
_entity.id
_entity.type
_entity.pdbx_description
1 polymer ?
#
loop_
_entity_poly.entity_id
_entity_poly.type
_entity_poly.pdbx_seq_one_letter_code
_entity_poly.pdbx_strand_id
1 'polypeptide(L)'
;MNRIDFSKPVSFSIVKAMLENKSFTQLSLSQQKNVSLGQVNKIVKLLLAKGLIEKEKSGYSVANAFGIIELIAKHRDMKDLLLKKTTSVFSKEDAINWLRDKAIFCLDSALEAYDNIKTGRICAYIKEEYQKEVLEELDELRGNKTMLCIYTLDLPTKPVKIDEKKVTDKIRTAIDLVCDNSTFAAVKLFEELWGQKIL
;
A
#
# COMPACT_ATOMS: atom_id res chain seq x y z
N MET A 1 22.25 -15.39 7.26
CA MET A 1 20.82 -15.47 6.84
C MET A 1 20.64 -14.53 5.66
N ASN A 2 20.21 -15.01 4.49
CA ASN A 2 19.81 -14.12 3.40
C ASN A 2 18.75 -13.14 3.93
N ARG A 3 19.01 -11.84 3.78
CA ARG A 3 18.15 -10.77 4.28
C ARG A 3 16.80 -10.87 3.55
N ILE A 4 15.71 -10.96 4.30
CA ILE A 4 14.36 -10.98 3.72
C ILE A 4 14.09 -9.58 3.20
N ASP A 5 13.77 -9.50 1.91
CA ASP A 5 13.39 -8.27 1.24
C ASP A 5 11.86 -8.23 1.06
N PHE A 6 11.21 -7.27 1.71
CA PHE A 6 9.76 -7.08 1.66
C PHE A 6 9.28 -6.28 0.45
N SER A 7 10.19 -5.72 -0.37
CA SER A 7 9.85 -5.13 -1.66
C SER A 7 9.56 -6.19 -2.74
N LYS A 8 9.88 -7.46 -2.48
CA LYS A 8 9.61 -8.55 -3.42
C LYS A 8 8.15 -8.99 -3.36
N PRO A 9 7.47 -9.20 -4.51
CA PRO A 9 6.05 -9.57 -4.57
C PRO A 9 5.66 -10.75 -3.66
N VAL A 10 6.49 -11.79 -3.60
CA VAL A 10 6.22 -12.98 -2.78
C VAL A 10 6.23 -12.62 -1.29
N SER A 11 7.31 -12.02 -0.78
CA SER A 11 7.45 -11.62 0.62
C SER A 11 6.33 -10.66 1.03
N PHE A 12 6.06 -9.67 0.20
CA PHE A 12 4.98 -8.72 0.41
C PHE A 12 3.61 -9.41 0.50
N SER A 13 3.31 -10.32 -0.44
CA SER A 13 2.01 -10.99 -0.48
C SER A 13 1.75 -11.83 0.77
N ILE A 14 2.79 -12.44 1.33
CA ILE A 14 2.72 -13.23 2.57
C ILE A 14 2.43 -12.30 3.76
N VAL A 15 3.20 -11.22 3.91
CA VAL A 15 3.02 -10.26 5.01
C VAL A 15 1.68 -9.54 4.92
N LYS A 16 1.26 -9.14 3.72
CA LYS A 16 -0.07 -8.56 3.51
C LYS A 16 -1.17 -9.51 3.96
N ALA A 17 -1.07 -10.82 3.69
CA ALA A 17 -2.03 -11.79 4.22
C ALA A 17 -1.98 -11.95 5.74
N MET A 18 -0.79 -11.85 6.36
CA MET A 18 -0.70 -11.86 7.82
C MET A 18 -1.47 -10.66 8.41
N LEU A 19 -1.29 -9.47 7.82
CA LEU A 19 -1.98 -8.25 8.20
C LEU A 19 -3.50 -8.31 7.94
N GLU A 20 -3.93 -8.97 6.85
CA GLU A 20 -5.34 -9.23 6.50
C GLU A 20 -6.00 -10.18 7.51
N ASN A 21 -5.39 -11.33 7.75
CA ASN A 21 -6.00 -12.40 8.53
C ASN A 21 -5.94 -12.16 10.04
N LYS A 22 -4.94 -11.38 10.51
CA LYS A 22 -4.61 -11.10 11.93
C LYS A 22 -4.18 -12.32 12.72
N SER A 23 -4.83 -13.47 12.56
CA SER A 23 -4.45 -14.77 13.09
C SER A 23 -4.31 -15.77 11.95
N PHE A 24 -3.26 -16.59 11.96
CA PHE A 24 -2.91 -17.45 10.83
C PHE A 24 -2.06 -18.67 11.22
N THR A 25 -2.00 -19.64 10.31
CA THR A 25 -1.01 -20.73 10.34
C THR A 25 -0.06 -20.64 9.15
N GLN A 26 1.15 -21.18 9.28
CA GLN A 26 2.09 -21.22 8.15
C GLN A 26 1.51 -21.99 6.94
N LEU A 27 0.74 -23.05 7.22
CA LEU A 27 0.06 -23.85 6.19
C LEU A 27 -1.02 -23.03 5.46
N SER A 28 -1.88 -22.34 6.20
CA SER A 28 -2.94 -21.50 5.61
C SER A 28 -2.38 -20.43 4.69
N LEU A 29 -1.28 -19.76 5.10
CA LEU A 29 -0.62 -18.75 4.27
C LEU A 29 0.03 -19.34 3.02
N SER A 30 0.70 -20.49 3.18
CA SER A 30 1.33 -21.22 2.07
C SER A 30 0.30 -21.60 1.01
N GLN A 31 -0.86 -22.12 1.43
CA GLN A 31 -1.98 -22.47 0.53
C GLN A 31 -2.62 -21.22 -0.08
N GLN A 32 -2.96 -20.22 0.74
CA GLN A 32 -3.63 -18.99 0.29
C GLN A 32 -2.82 -18.22 -0.76
N LYS A 33 -1.49 -18.19 -0.63
CA LYS A 33 -0.60 -17.46 -1.54
C LYS A 33 0.10 -18.33 -2.56
N ASN A 34 -0.11 -19.65 -2.54
CA ASN A 34 0.57 -20.62 -3.39
C ASN A 34 2.11 -20.47 -3.34
N VAL A 35 2.66 -20.47 -2.12
CA VAL A 35 4.10 -20.30 -1.85
C VAL A 35 4.62 -21.44 -0.98
N SER A 36 5.92 -21.71 -1.02
CA SER A 36 6.51 -22.78 -0.21
C SER A 36 6.44 -22.49 1.29
N LEU A 37 6.22 -23.53 2.11
CA LEU A 37 6.30 -23.43 3.56
C LEU A 37 7.65 -22.88 4.04
N GLY A 38 8.74 -23.20 3.35
CA GLY A 38 10.08 -22.68 3.66
C GLY A 38 10.18 -21.15 3.53
N GLN A 39 9.50 -20.54 2.56
CA GLN A 39 9.44 -19.08 2.43
C GLN A 39 8.63 -18.45 3.57
N VAL A 40 7.47 -19.03 3.89
CA VAL A 40 6.63 -18.56 5.02
C VAL A 40 7.39 -18.69 6.34
N ASN A 41 8.09 -19.80 6.57
CA ASN A 41 8.84 -20.06 7.80
C ASN A 41 9.93 -19.02 8.05
N LYS A 42 10.65 -18.58 7.00
CA LYS A 42 11.68 -17.55 7.09
C LYS A 42 11.09 -16.23 7.59
N ILE A 43 9.96 -15.80 7.02
CA ILE A 43 9.26 -14.57 7.41
C ILE A 43 8.74 -14.69 8.86
N VAL A 44 8.07 -15.79 9.19
CA VAL A 44 7.55 -16.02 10.56
C VAL A 44 8.67 -15.99 11.60
N LYS A 45 9.80 -16.66 11.35
CA LYS A 45 10.96 -16.61 12.27
C LYS A 45 11.48 -15.20 12.48
N LEU A 46 11.59 -14.40 11.41
CA LEU A 46 12.03 -13.01 11.51
C LEU A 46 11.06 -12.16 12.33
N LEU A 47 9.75 -12.28 12.08
CA LEU A 47 8.73 -11.48 12.76
C LEU A 47 8.58 -11.88 14.23
N LEU A 48 8.65 -13.17 14.56
CA LEU A 48 8.68 -13.66 15.95
C LEU A 48 9.89 -13.12 16.70
N ALA A 49 11.08 -13.20 16.10
CA ALA A 49 12.32 -12.70 16.73
C ALA A 49 12.29 -11.19 16.99
N LYS A 50 11.44 -10.45 16.28
CA LYS A 50 11.22 -9.01 16.46
C LYS A 50 10.03 -8.67 17.36
N GLY A 51 9.32 -9.68 17.90
CA GLY A 51 8.12 -9.46 18.72
C GLY A 51 6.95 -8.84 17.95
N LEU A 52 6.91 -9.00 16.62
CA LEU A 52 5.86 -8.39 15.78
C LEU A 52 4.65 -9.30 15.59
N ILE A 53 4.85 -10.59 15.79
CA ILE A 53 3.82 -11.61 15.85
C ILE A 53 4.06 -12.47 17.09
N GLU A 54 3.01 -13.10 17.58
CA GLU A 54 3.04 -13.98 18.74
C GLU A 54 2.67 -15.41 18.34
N LYS A 55 3.14 -16.39 19.11
CA LYS A 55 2.77 -17.79 18.93
C LYS A 55 1.59 -18.12 19.82
N GLU A 56 0.53 -18.62 19.22
CA GLU A 56 -0.68 -19.08 19.92
C GLU A 56 -0.76 -20.62 19.90
N LYS A 57 -1.75 -21.19 20.60
CA LYS A 57 -1.97 -22.65 20.66
C LYS A 57 -2.15 -23.26 19.27
N SER A 58 -2.86 -22.59 18.37
CA SER A 58 -3.24 -23.09 17.04
C SER A 58 -2.45 -22.46 15.88
N GLY A 59 -1.53 -21.52 16.15
CA GLY A 59 -0.84 -20.79 15.09
C GLY A 59 -0.11 -19.55 15.59
N TYR A 60 -0.34 -18.43 14.91
CA TYR A 60 0.28 -17.15 15.18
C TYR A 60 -0.75 -16.03 15.08
N SER A 61 -0.49 -14.92 15.77
CA SER A 61 -1.27 -13.69 15.65
C SER A 61 -0.37 -12.47 15.48
N VAL A 62 -0.89 -11.44 14.82
CA VAL A 62 -0.22 -10.16 14.64
C VAL A 62 -0.31 -9.36 15.94
N ALA A 63 0.83 -9.16 16.60
CA ALA A 63 0.92 -8.38 17.82
C ALA A 63 1.18 -6.90 17.53
N ASN A 64 1.97 -6.59 16.50
CA ASN A 64 2.34 -5.23 16.14
C ASN A 64 2.29 -5.03 14.62
N ALA A 65 1.12 -4.65 14.09
CA ALA A 65 0.93 -4.41 12.66
C ALA A 65 1.77 -3.22 12.17
N PHE A 66 1.88 -2.16 12.98
CA PHE A 66 2.70 -1.01 12.65
C PHE A 66 4.17 -1.38 12.46
N GLY A 67 4.76 -2.12 13.40
CA GLY A 67 6.14 -2.57 13.29
C GLY A 67 6.40 -3.52 12.11
N ILE A 68 5.39 -4.31 11.69
CA ILE A 68 5.47 -5.09 10.44
C ILE A 68 5.54 -4.16 9.23
N ILE A 69 4.69 -3.13 9.19
CA ILE A 69 4.64 -2.18 8.07
C ILE A 69 5.92 -1.32 8.02
N GLU A 70 6.49 -0.93 9.17
CA GLU A 70 7.80 -0.26 9.22
C GLU A 70 8.92 -1.12 8.64
N LEU A 71 8.86 -2.46 8.80
CA LEU A 71 9.82 -3.34 8.12
C LEU A 71 9.66 -3.34 6.61
N ILE A 72 8.44 -3.17 6.10
CA ILE A 72 8.19 -3.00 4.66
C ILE A 72 8.81 -1.68 4.20
N ALA A 73 8.53 -0.58 4.91
CA ALA A 73 9.02 0.76 4.59
C ALA A 73 10.56 0.84 4.55
N LYS A 74 11.27 0.04 5.35
CA LYS A 74 12.75 -0.07 5.29
C LYS A 74 13.30 -0.64 3.98
N HIS A 75 12.47 -1.28 3.17
CA HIS A 75 12.84 -1.84 1.87
C HIS A 75 12.10 -1.18 0.71
N ARG A 76 11.18 -0.25 0.99
CA ARG A 76 10.29 0.35 0.01
C ARG A 76 10.00 1.81 0.39
N ASP A 77 10.62 2.75 -0.33
CA ASP A 77 10.34 4.18 -0.24
C ASP A 77 9.43 4.59 -1.43
N MET A 78 8.34 5.30 -1.15
CA MET A 78 7.43 5.79 -2.20
C MET A 78 8.11 6.82 -3.12
N LYS A 79 9.16 7.52 -2.67
CA LYS A 79 9.92 8.46 -3.49
C LYS A 79 10.64 7.76 -4.64
N ASP A 80 11.13 6.53 -4.41
CA ASP A 80 11.81 5.74 -5.45
C ASP A 80 10.83 5.23 -6.51
N LEU A 81 9.53 5.21 -6.19
CA LEU A 81 8.46 4.77 -7.09
C LEU A 81 7.78 5.93 -7.82
N LEU A 82 8.13 7.18 -7.47
CA LEU A 82 7.53 8.38 -8.04
C LEU A 82 8.02 8.57 -9.48
N LEU A 83 7.13 8.36 -10.45
CA LEU A 83 7.40 8.60 -11.86
C LEU A 83 7.34 10.09 -12.19
N LYS A 84 6.33 10.78 -11.65
CA LYS A 84 6.12 12.20 -11.94
C LYS A 84 5.32 12.89 -10.85
N LYS A 85 5.73 14.11 -10.55
CA LYS A 85 4.99 15.03 -9.66
C LYS A 85 4.84 16.36 -10.38
N THR A 86 3.60 16.77 -10.60
CA THR A 86 3.29 18.03 -11.28
C THR A 86 2.00 18.63 -10.76
N THR A 87 1.90 19.95 -10.80
CA THR A 87 0.62 20.63 -10.58
C THR A 87 -0.05 20.77 -11.94
N SER A 88 -1.32 20.37 -12.05
CA SER A 88 -2.06 20.35 -13.30
C SER A 88 -3.05 21.51 -13.42
N VAL A 89 -3.56 21.72 -14.64
CA VAL A 89 -4.68 22.63 -14.94
C VAL A 89 -6.05 22.13 -14.47
N PHE A 90 -6.13 20.83 -14.14
CA PHE A 90 -7.37 20.17 -13.75
C PHE A 90 -7.81 20.57 -12.33
N SER A 91 -9.12 20.70 -12.15
CA SER A 91 -9.68 20.56 -10.81
C SER A 91 -9.42 19.14 -10.29
N LYS A 92 -9.64 18.93 -8.98
CA LYS A 92 -9.45 17.61 -8.39
C LYS A 92 -10.39 16.56 -8.99
N GLU A 93 -11.64 16.94 -9.23
CA GLU A 93 -12.65 16.08 -9.83
C GLU A 93 -12.31 15.72 -11.27
N ASP A 94 -11.87 16.70 -12.07
CA ASP A 94 -11.45 16.47 -13.46
C ASP A 94 -10.23 15.55 -13.53
N ALA A 95 -9.24 15.75 -12.66
CA ALA A 95 -8.06 14.91 -12.62
C ALA A 95 -8.40 13.47 -12.22
N ILE A 96 -9.32 13.28 -11.27
CA ILE A 96 -9.79 11.95 -10.90
C ILE A 96 -10.53 11.29 -12.08
N ASN A 97 -11.39 12.05 -12.78
CA ASN A 97 -12.12 11.53 -13.93
C ASN A 97 -11.18 11.13 -15.08
N TRP A 98 -10.19 11.97 -15.38
CA TRP A 98 -9.17 11.70 -16.40
C TRP A 98 -8.31 10.46 -16.08
N LEU A 99 -7.99 10.23 -14.80
CA LEU A 99 -7.23 9.06 -14.35
C LEU A 99 -8.05 7.79 -14.13
N ARG A 100 -9.38 7.89 -14.08
CA ARG A 100 -10.30 6.84 -13.58
C ARG A 100 -10.04 5.46 -14.17
N ASP A 101 -9.90 5.39 -15.50
CA ASP A 101 -9.70 4.14 -16.22
C ASP A 101 -8.23 3.81 -16.46
N LYS A 102 -7.33 4.77 -16.24
CA LYS A 102 -5.88 4.65 -16.47
C LYS A 102 -5.11 4.23 -15.22
N ALA A 103 -5.74 4.29 -14.04
CA ALA A 103 -5.02 4.25 -12.77
C ALA A 103 -5.73 3.44 -11.66
N ILE A 104 -4.96 3.19 -10.60
CA ILE A 104 -5.44 2.78 -9.28
C ILE A 104 -5.01 3.88 -8.30
N PHE A 105 -5.97 4.59 -7.72
CA PHE A 105 -5.69 5.63 -6.74
C PHE A 105 -5.10 5.04 -5.46
N CYS A 106 -4.07 5.69 -4.92
CA CYS A 106 -3.29 5.22 -3.78
C CYS A 106 -3.02 6.37 -2.80
N LEU A 107 -2.30 6.10 -1.70
CA LEU A 107 -1.93 7.09 -0.69
C LEU A 107 -3.13 7.96 -0.30
N ASP A 108 -2.98 9.28 -0.39
CA ASP A 108 -3.98 10.27 -0.04
C ASP A 108 -5.30 10.07 -0.78
N SER A 109 -5.27 9.77 -2.07
CA SER A 109 -6.50 9.57 -2.85
C SER A 109 -7.27 8.33 -2.45
N ALA A 110 -6.57 7.26 -2.04
CA ALA A 110 -7.22 6.10 -1.45
C ALA A 110 -7.71 6.40 -0.02
N LEU A 111 -6.93 7.13 0.76
CA LEU A 111 -7.30 7.52 2.12
C LEU A 111 -8.58 8.37 2.14
N GLU A 112 -8.73 9.32 1.22
CA GLU A 112 -9.97 10.10 1.06
C GLU A 112 -11.20 9.28 0.70
N ALA A 113 -11.00 8.15 0.02
CA ALA A 113 -12.10 7.25 -0.31
C ALA A 113 -12.54 6.42 0.92
N TYR A 114 -11.69 6.30 1.94
CA TYR A 114 -11.97 5.53 3.16
C TYR A 114 -12.30 6.37 4.38
N ASP A 115 -11.71 7.55 4.46
CA ASP A 115 -11.90 8.52 5.53
C ASP A 115 -12.31 9.83 4.89
N ASN A 116 -13.26 10.53 5.51
CA ASN A 116 -13.88 11.73 4.95
C ASN A 116 -12.96 12.97 5.12
N ILE A 117 -11.68 12.79 4.83
CA ILE A 117 -10.63 13.79 4.90
C ILE A 117 -10.45 14.44 3.54
N LYS A 118 -9.91 15.66 3.54
CA LYS A 118 -9.50 16.35 2.32
C LYS A 118 -7.99 16.53 2.34
N THR A 119 -7.35 16.04 1.30
CA THR A 119 -5.92 16.12 1.04
C THR A 119 -5.66 16.97 -0.21
N GLY A 120 -4.46 17.53 -0.29
CA GLY A 120 -4.07 18.49 -1.32
C GLY A 120 -3.50 17.87 -2.61
N ARG A 121 -3.34 16.55 -2.68
CA ARG A 121 -2.76 15.88 -3.85
C ARG A 121 -3.57 14.67 -4.29
N ILE A 122 -3.54 14.39 -5.58
CA ILE A 122 -4.02 13.13 -6.14
C ILE A 122 -2.83 12.21 -6.33
N CYS A 123 -2.91 11.02 -5.74
CA CYS A 123 -1.88 9.99 -5.81
C CYS A 123 -2.45 8.77 -6.55
N ALA A 124 -1.73 8.29 -7.56
CA ALA A 124 -2.18 7.13 -8.31
C ALA A 124 -1.03 6.28 -8.84
N TYR A 125 -1.26 4.96 -8.84
CA TYR A 125 -0.49 4.01 -9.63
C TYR A 125 -1.06 3.97 -11.04
N ILE A 126 -0.25 4.28 -12.04
CA ILE A 126 -0.68 4.17 -13.45
C ILE A 126 -0.49 2.74 -13.91
N LYS A 127 -1.47 2.22 -14.66
CA LYS A 127 -1.32 0.90 -15.27
C LYS A 127 -0.28 0.98 -16.38
N GLU A 128 0.50 -0.08 -16.52
CA GLU A 128 1.66 -0.14 -17.41
C GLU A 128 1.31 0.26 -18.85
N GLU A 129 0.15 -0.17 -19.36
CA GLU A 129 -0.31 0.14 -20.71
C GLU A 129 -0.59 1.62 -20.97
N TYR A 130 -0.87 2.41 -19.93
CA TYR A 130 -1.12 3.86 -20.03
C TYR A 130 0.05 4.72 -19.57
N GLN A 131 1.13 4.10 -19.07
CA GLN A 131 2.21 4.84 -18.41
C GLN A 131 2.86 5.88 -19.33
N LYS A 132 3.20 5.50 -20.57
CA LYS A 132 3.82 6.41 -21.53
C LYS A 132 2.90 7.59 -21.86
N GLU A 133 1.67 7.29 -22.28
CA GLU A 133 0.63 8.28 -22.64
C GLU A 133 0.40 9.28 -21.51
N VAL A 134 0.14 8.79 -20.30
CA VAL A 134 -0.14 9.64 -19.13
C VAL A 134 1.04 10.54 -18.81
N LEU A 135 2.27 10.03 -18.86
CA LEU A 135 3.45 10.84 -18.54
C LEU A 135 3.69 11.95 -19.57
N GLU A 136 3.46 11.68 -20.86
CA GLU A 136 3.53 12.66 -21.95
C GLU A 136 2.43 13.73 -21.81
N GLU A 137 1.17 13.32 -21.63
CA GLU A 137 0.04 14.24 -21.42
C GLU A 137 0.27 15.17 -20.21
N LEU A 138 0.88 14.67 -19.14
CA LEU A 138 1.18 15.48 -17.95
C LEU A 138 2.19 16.62 -18.17
N ASP A 139 3.03 16.55 -19.22
CA ASP A 139 3.89 17.69 -19.56
C ASP A 139 3.11 18.84 -20.20
N GLU A 140 2.06 18.54 -20.94
CA GLU A 140 1.21 19.51 -21.61
C GLU A 140 0.16 20.11 -20.66
N LEU A 141 -0.23 19.35 -19.63
CA LEU A 141 -1.29 19.70 -18.68
C LEU A 141 -0.81 20.45 -17.44
N ARG A 142 0.41 21.01 -17.46
CA ARG A 142 0.98 21.76 -16.34
C ARG A 142 0.17 23.01 -16.02
N GLY A 143 -0.14 23.21 -14.74
CA GLY A 143 -0.94 24.31 -14.23
C GLY A 143 -0.70 24.55 -12.75
N ASN A 144 -1.68 25.12 -12.05
CA ASN A 144 -1.57 25.53 -10.65
C ASN A 144 -2.73 25.08 -9.75
N LYS A 145 -3.60 24.17 -10.22
CA LYS A 145 -4.82 23.79 -9.49
C LYS A 145 -4.63 22.57 -8.58
N THR A 146 -4.27 21.42 -9.15
CA THR A 146 -4.21 20.16 -8.41
C THR A 146 -2.85 19.51 -8.54
N MET A 147 -2.25 19.12 -7.43
CA MET A 147 -1.00 18.36 -7.44
C MET A 147 -1.27 16.89 -7.76
N LEU A 148 -0.67 16.39 -8.84
CA LEU A 148 -0.72 15.00 -9.27
C LEU A 148 0.62 14.34 -8.94
N CYS A 149 0.57 13.21 -8.24
CA CYS A 149 1.70 12.35 -7.92
C CYS A 149 1.45 10.97 -8.53
N ILE A 150 2.24 10.65 -9.54
CA ILE A 150 2.12 9.43 -10.34
C ILE A 150 3.24 8.46 -9.96
N TYR A 151 2.85 7.23 -9.63
CA TYR A 151 3.77 6.18 -9.17
C TYR A 151 3.72 4.95 -10.07
N THR A 152 4.83 4.21 -10.10
CA THR A 152 4.86 2.85 -10.66
C THR A 152 4.17 1.87 -9.71
N LEU A 153 3.36 0.96 -10.25
CA LEU A 153 2.83 -0.17 -9.49
C LEU A 153 3.90 -1.27 -9.33
N ASP A 154 4.61 -1.25 -8.20
CA ASP A 154 5.73 -2.15 -7.91
C ASP A 154 5.32 -3.51 -7.31
N LEU A 155 4.21 -3.52 -6.57
CA LEU A 155 3.77 -4.64 -5.76
C LEU A 155 2.31 -5.00 -6.05
N PRO A 156 1.94 -6.29 -5.98
CA PRO A 156 0.58 -6.74 -6.27
C PRO A 156 -0.47 -6.00 -5.42
N THR A 157 -1.55 -5.58 -6.07
CA THR A 157 -2.69 -4.92 -5.42
C THR A 157 -3.99 -5.52 -5.90
N LYS A 158 -5.00 -5.56 -5.03
CA LYS A 158 -6.38 -5.93 -5.37
C LYS A 158 -7.23 -4.67 -5.18
N PRO A 159 -7.41 -3.87 -6.23
CA PRO A 159 -8.10 -2.60 -6.09
C PRO A 159 -9.57 -2.81 -5.72
N VAL A 160 -10.09 -1.92 -4.87
CA VAL A 160 -11.50 -1.84 -4.48
C VAL A 160 -12.16 -0.73 -5.30
N LYS A 161 -13.41 -0.95 -5.73
CA LYS A 161 -14.19 0.08 -6.42
C LYS A 161 -14.98 0.91 -5.40
N ILE A 162 -14.75 2.21 -5.36
CA ILE A 162 -15.47 3.19 -4.52
C ILE A 162 -15.80 4.38 -5.40
N ASP A 163 -17.07 4.79 -5.45
CA ASP A 163 -17.55 5.93 -6.25
C ASP A 163 -17.00 5.93 -7.68
N GLU A 164 -17.14 4.78 -8.35
CA GLU A 164 -16.67 4.51 -9.72
C GLU A 164 -15.16 4.52 -9.95
N LYS A 165 -14.36 4.74 -8.92
CA LYS A 165 -12.89 4.79 -8.99
C LYS A 165 -12.29 3.51 -8.43
N LYS A 166 -11.15 3.10 -8.97
CA LYS A 166 -10.35 1.98 -8.43
C LYS A 166 -9.34 2.54 -7.43
N VAL A 167 -9.42 2.13 -6.18
CA VAL A 167 -8.49 2.55 -5.11
C VAL A 167 -7.74 1.34 -4.55
N THR A 168 -6.55 1.54 -3.99
CA THR A 168 -5.87 0.49 -3.22
C THR A 168 -6.69 0.09 -2.00
N ASP A 169 -6.72 -1.19 -1.62
CA ASP A 169 -7.39 -1.62 -0.39
C ASP A 169 -6.84 -0.92 0.87
N LYS A 170 -7.60 -0.95 1.98
CA LYS A 170 -7.23 -0.25 3.22
C LYS A 170 -5.84 -0.64 3.76
N ILE A 171 -5.48 -1.92 3.67
CA ILE A 171 -4.18 -2.41 4.15
C ILE A 171 -3.06 -1.90 3.26
N ARG A 172 -3.23 -1.97 1.92
CA ARG A 172 -2.26 -1.40 0.98
C ARG A 172 -2.13 0.11 1.18
N THR A 173 -3.23 0.80 1.43
CA THR A 173 -3.24 2.25 1.70
C THR A 173 -2.45 2.58 2.97
N ALA A 174 -2.66 1.85 4.06
CA ALA A 174 -1.88 2.03 5.29
C ALA A 174 -0.39 1.75 5.06
N ILE A 175 -0.04 0.71 4.30
CA ILE A 175 1.35 0.40 3.94
C ILE A 175 1.97 1.54 3.13
N ASP A 176 1.28 2.00 2.08
CA ASP A 176 1.76 3.06 1.21
C ASP A 176 1.98 4.36 1.99
N LEU A 177 1.06 4.73 2.88
CA LEU A 177 1.19 5.93 3.72
C LEU A 177 2.42 5.88 4.63
N VAL A 178 2.72 4.72 5.24
CA VAL A 178 3.93 4.55 6.05
C VAL A 178 5.18 4.60 5.18
N CYS A 179 5.16 3.97 4.00
CA CYS A 179 6.27 4.03 3.03
C CYS A 179 6.52 5.44 2.47
N ASP A 180 5.53 6.33 2.53
CA ASP A 180 5.63 7.74 2.14
C ASP A 180 6.05 8.67 3.30
N ASN A 181 6.30 8.12 4.50
CA ASN A 181 6.51 8.87 5.75
C ASN A 181 5.29 9.73 6.17
N SER A 182 4.09 9.33 5.75
CA SER A 182 2.81 9.97 6.06
C SER A 182 2.00 9.17 7.10
N THR A 183 2.70 8.49 8.02
CA THR A 183 2.11 7.62 9.07
C THR A 183 1.02 8.31 9.89
N PHE A 184 1.16 9.60 10.19
CA PHE A 184 0.17 10.38 10.94
C PHE A 184 -1.20 10.42 10.25
N ALA A 185 -1.25 10.30 8.93
CA ALA A 185 -2.51 10.27 8.18
C ALA A 185 -3.21 8.91 8.29
N ALA A 186 -2.48 7.84 8.66
CA ALA A 186 -3.00 6.48 8.74
C ALA A 186 -3.60 6.12 10.11
N VAL A 187 -3.58 7.00 11.11
CA VAL A 187 -3.96 6.71 12.51
C VAL A 187 -5.31 6.01 12.62
N LYS A 188 -6.35 6.58 11.98
CA LYS A 188 -7.69 5.99 11.96
C LYS A 188 -7.74 4.65 11.23
N LEU A 189 -6.99 4.49 10.14
CA LEU A 189 -6.89 3.20 9.44
C LEU A 189 -6.26 2.14 10.34
N PHE A 190 -5.25 2.47 11.14
CA PHE A 190 -4.62 1.53 12.06
C PHE A 190 -5.55 1.12 13.21
N GLU A 191 -6.30 2.09 13.75
CA GLU A 191 -7.31 1.81 14.78
C GLU A 191 -8.44 0.94 14.21
N GLU A 192 -8.93 1.22 13.00
CA GLU A 192 -9.97 0.43 12.35
C GLU A 192 -9.50 -0.99 11.98
N LEU A 193 -8.32 -1.09 11.35
CA LEU A 193 -7.82 -2.36 10.82
C LEU A 193 -7.30 -3.28 11.91
N TRP A 194 -6.59 -2.75 12.90
CA TRP A 194 -5.88 -3.57 13.89
C TRP A 194 -6.19 -3.21 15.34
N GLY A 195 -7.05 -2.22 15.62
CA GLY A 195 -7.29 -1.74 16.98
C GLY A 195 -6.07 -1.05 17.60
N GLN A 196 -5.10 -0.65 16.78
CA GLN A 196 -3.83 -0.10 17.23
C GLN A 196 -3.84 1.42 17.13
N LYS A 197 -3.68 2.09 18.29
CA LYS A 197 -3.37 3.51 18.31
C LYS A 197 -1.89 3.67 18.01
N ILE A 198 -1.61 4.26 16.86
CA ILE A 198 -0.27 4.73 16.49
C ILE A 198 -0.25 6.24 16.72
N LEU A 199 0.83 6.73 17.34
CA LEU A 199 1.25 8.13 17.59
C LEU A 199 1.98 8.18 18.95
#